data_AF-Q3ZAL4-F1
#
_entry.id   AF-Q3ZAL4-F1
#
_cell.length_a   1.000
_cell.length_b   1.000
_cell.length_c   1.000
_cell.angle_alpha   90.00
_cell.angle_beta   90.00
_cell.angle_gamma   90.00
#
_symmetry.space_group_name_H-M   'P 1'
#
loop_
_entity.id
_entity.type
_entity.pdbx_description
1 polymer ?
#
loop_
_entity_poly.entity_id
_entity_poly.type
_entity_poly.pdbx_seq_one_letter_code
_entity_poly.pdbx_strand_id
1 'polypeptide(L)'
;MKTRFNTFDIICGVAELQKLVGWRVNQIYDVDNKTYLFRMQGTGAVEKVTLLIESGTRFHTTRFEWPKNMAPSGFSMKLRKHLKNKRLEKVQQMGSDRIVDFQFGTGDAAYHVILELYDRGNVILTDYELTTLYILRPHTEGENLRFAMREKYPVERAKQPTKELELEALVKLLENARNGDYLRQILTPNLDCGPAVIEHVLLSHGLDNHVIKKETTEETPEAEDKPEKGGKKQRKKQQNTKLEQKPFDMVNDLPILQQAVKDAQELIAEGNSGKSKGYIIQVKEEKPTENGTVEFFFRNIEFHPYLFIQFKNFEKATFESFMEAVDEFYSTQESQKIDMKTLQQEREALKKLSNVKNDHAKRLEELTKVQDVDRKKAELITSNQSLVDNAIRAVQSAIASQLSWPDIHELVKEAQANGDAVASSIKQLKLETNHISLMLSDPYDNDEDDDLKDPEVTVVDVDLALSAWANARRYYDMKRSAAQKKKKK
;
A
#
# COMPACT_ATOMS: atom_id res chain seq x y z
N MET A 1 -3.06 17.07 -5.14
CA MET A 1 -4.24 16.26 -4.78
C MET A 1 -4.53 16.51 -3.31
N LYS A 2 -5.62 17.21 -3.03
CA LYS A 2 -6.02 17.55 -1.68
C LYS A 2 -6.58 16.30 -1.01
N THR A 3 -5.97 15.88 0.08
CA THR A 3 -6.34 14.66 0.82
C THR A 3 -6.86 14.95 2.22
N ARG A 4 -6.85 16.21 2.68
CA ARG A 4 -7.24 16.58 4.04
C ARG A 4 -8.07 17.83 4.03
N PHE A 5 -8.89 17.99 5.07
CA PHE A 5 -9.67 19.20 5.28
C PHE A 5 -8.78 20.36 5.75
N ASN A 6 -8.96 21.50 5.10
CA ASN A 6 -8.42 22.80 5.51
C ASN A 6 -9.39 23.47 6.50
N THR A 7 -8.96 24.55 7.15
CA THR A 7 -9.79 25.28 8.12
C THR A 7 -11.14 25.73 7.53
N PHE A 8 -11.14 26.28 6.32
CA PHE A 8 -12.38 26.66 5.63
C PHE A 8 -13.31 25.48 5.33
N ASP A 9 -12.75 24.32 4.96
CA ASP A 9 -13.55 23.10 4.73
C ASP A 9 -14.23 22.64 6.03
N ILE A 10 -13.55 22.79 7.17
CA ILE A 10 -14.09 22.44 8.49
C ILE A 10 -15.22 23.39 8.88
N ILE A 11 -15.05 24.69 8.65
CA ILE A 11 -16.08 25.71 8.94
C ILE A 11 -17.37 25.38 8.17
N CYS A 12 -17.28 25.20 6.85
CA CYS A 12 -18.42 24.83 6.01
C CYS A 12 -19.00 23.46 6.41
N GLY A 13 -18.13 22.48 6.68
CA GLY A 13 -18.54 21.14 7.10
C GLY A 13 -19.29 21.15 8.43
N VAL A 14 -18.82 21.88 9.44
CA VAL A 14 -19.48 22.01 10.75
C VAL A 14 -20.82 22.72 10.60
N ALA A 15 -20.89 23.77 9.79
CA ALA A 15 -22.14 24.49 9.51
C ALA A 15 -23.19 23.60 8.84
N GLU A 16 -22.79 22.77 7.87
CA GLU A 16 -23.67 21.77 7.26
C GLU A 16 -24.10 20.68 8.24
N LEU A 17 -23.20 20.22 9.13
CA LEU A 17 -23.50 19.21 10.16
C LEU A 17 -24.50 19.71 11.21
N GLN A 18 -24.70 21.02 11.36
CA GLN A 18 -25.72 21.53 12.29
C GLN A 18 -27.12 20.99 11.98
N LYS A 19 -27.40 20.59 10.73
CA LYS A 19 -28.65 19.94 10.33
C LYS A 19 -28.87 18.58 11.02
N LEU A 20 -27.80 17.93 11.47
CA LEU A 20 -27.84 16.65 12.21
C LEU A 20 -27.99 16.85 13.72
N VAL A 21 -27.96 18.08 14.22
CA VAL A 21 -28.21 18.35 15.63
C VAL A 21 -29.61 17.89 15.99
N GLY A 22 -29.69 17.16 17.09
CA GLY A 22 -30.88 16.54 17.60
C GLY A 22 -31.13 15.11 17.14
N TRP A 23 -30.29 14.56 16.26
CA TRP A 23 -30.35 13.16 15.82
C TRP A 23 -29.74 12.24 16.88
N ARG A 24 -30.23 11.00 16.97
CA ARG A 24 -29.72 10.00 17.91
C ARG A 24 -28.77 9.03 17.22
N VAL A 25 -27.71 8.65 17.90
CA VAL A 25 -26.78 7.61 17.43
C VAL A 25 -27.43 6.25 17.60
N ASN A 26 -27.68 5.55 16.49
CA ASN A 26 -28.26 4.21 16.49
C ASN A 26 -27.17 3.13 16.66
N GLN A 27 -26.13 3.20 15.83
CA GLN A 27 -25.02 2.25 15.84
C GLN A 27 -23.73 2.91 15.36
N ILE A 28 -22.58 2.41 15.84
CA ILE A 28 -21.26 2.88 15.41
C ILE A 28 -20.50 1.70 14.79
N TYR A 29 -19.92 1.85 13.61
CA TYR A 29 -19.07 0.86 12.97
C TYR A 29 -17.66 1.41 12.77
N ASP A 30 -16.71 0.51 12.58
CA ASP A 30 -15.33 0.82 12.22
C ASP A 30 -14.96 0.14 10.91
N VAL A 31 -14.33 0.92 10.03
CA VAL A 31 -13.84 0.48 8.71
C VAL A 31 -12.36 0.16 8.80
N ASP A 32 -11.61 1.06 9.43
CA ASP A 32 -10.17 0.93 9.67
C ASP A 32 -9.87 1.52 11.06
N ASN A 33 -8.61 1.42 11.50
CA ASN A 33 -8.13 1.95 12.78
C ASN A 33 -8.22 3.48 12.91
N LYS A 34 -8.67 4.18 11.86
CA LYS A 34 -8.81 5.64 11.80
C LYS A 34 -10.19 6.11 11.38
N THR A 35 -11.03 5.21 10.87
CA THR A 35 -12.29 5.56 10.20
C THR A 35 -13.46 4.91 10.90
N TYR A 36 -14.36 5.74 11.41
CA TYR A 36 -15.54 5.36 12.16
C TYR A 36 -16.81 5.85 11.47
N LEU A 37 -17.86 5.03 11.48
CA LEU A 37 -19.15 5.31 10.87
C LEU A 37 -20.21 5.40 11.96
N PHE A 38 -20.80 6.57 12.13
CA PHE A 38 -21.86 6.84 13.08
C PHE A 38 -23.19 6.80 12.32
N ARG A 39 -23.95 5.72 12.49
CA ARG A 39 -25.30 5.63 11.96
C ARG A 39 -26.24 6.39 12.89
N MET A 40 -26.80 7.47 12.38
CA MET A 40 -27.69 8.37 13.12
C MET A 40 -29.11 8.28 12.58
N GLN A 41 -30.08 8.54 13.45
CA GLN A 41 -31.49 8.55 13.13
C GLN A 41 -32.15 9.81 13.72
N GLY A 42 -32.82 10.57 12.85
CA GLY A 42 -33.57 11.76 13.23
C GLY A 42 -34.85 11.40 14.00
N THR A 43 -35.32 12.32 14.84
CA THR A 43 -36.61 12.16 15.51
C THR A 43 -37.72 12.47 14.51
N GLY A 44 -38.45 11.45 14.05
CA GLY A 44 -39.53 11.62 13.03
C GLY A 44 -39.08 11.45 11.58
N ALA A 45 -37.78 11.26 11.31
CA ALA A 45 -37.27 10.94 9.98
C ALA A 45 -37.22 9.42 9.75
N VAL A 46 -37.72 8.96 8.60
CA VAL A 46 -37.56 7.55 8.16
C VAL A 46 -36.12 7.28 7.73
N GLU A 47 -35.44 8.32 7.23
CA GLU A 47 -34.09 8.21 6.70
C GLU A 47 -33.04 8.11 7.80
N LYS A 48 -32.10 7.18 7.58
CA LYS A 48 -30.90 6.99 8.39
C LYS A 48 -29.75 7.64 7.66
N VAL A 49 -28.99 8.48 8.37
CA VAL A 49 -27.78 9.11 7.84
C VAL A 49 -26.57 8.45 8.49
N THR A 50 -25.54 8.20 7.69
CA THR A 50 -24.26 7.69 8.20
C THR A 50 -23.24 8.82 8.15
N LEU A 51 -22.77 9.24 9.32
CA LEU A 51 -21.68 10.19 9.47
C LEU A 51 -20.36 9.43 9.52
N LEU A 52 -19.48 9.66 8.55
CA LEU A 52 -18.13 9.12 8.52
C LEU A 52 -17.17 10.12 9.17
N ILE A 53 -16.39 9.64 10.13
CA ILE A 53 -15.34 10.37 10.82
C ILE A 53 -14.01 9.66 10.61
N GLU A 54 -13.05 10.34 9.98
CA GLU A 54 -11.71 9.83 9.72
C GLU A 54 -10.67 10.71 10.42
N SER A 55 -9.90 10.11 11.33
CA SER A 55 -8.87 10.81 12.10
C SER A 55 -7.80 11.40 11.18
N GLY A 56 -7.53 12.70 11.29
CA GLY A 56 -6.46 13.37 10.55
C GLY A 56 -6.81 13.80 9.12
N THR A 57 -8.02 13.47 8.65
CA THR A 57 -8.33 13.57 7.22
C THR A 57 -9.63 14.33 6.98
N ARG A 58 -10.78 13.81 7.45
CA ARG A 58 -12.10 14.33 7.07
C ARG A 58 -13.23 13.88 8.00
N PHE A 59 -14.37 14.55 7.84
CA PHE A 59 -15.68 14.09 8.30
C PHE A 59 -16.74 14.49 7.27
N HIS A 60 -17.72 13.64 7.00
CA HIS A 60 -18.81 13.93 6.06
C HIS A 60 -19.93 12.90 6.21
N THR A 61 -21.14 13.23 5.76
CA THR A 61 -22.21 12.25 5.60
C THR A 61 -21.99 11.43 4.35
N THR A 62 -22.22 10.12 4.42
CA THR A 62 -22.03 9.20 3.29
C THR A 62 -23.28 8.38 3.01
N ARG A 63 -23.58 8.20 1.71
CA ARG A 63 -24.57 7.25 1.20
C ARG A 63 -23.91 5.95 0.72
N PHE A 64 -22.60 5.96 0.51
CA PHE A 64 -21.83 4.81 0.08
C PHE A 64 -21.80 3.71 1.15
N GLU A 65 -21.86 2.44 0.72
CA GLU A 65 -21.71 1.31 1.63
C GLU A 65 -20.23 0.96 1.83
N TRP A 66 -19.65 1.54 2.88
CA TRP A 66 -18.27 1.29 3.27
C TRP A 66 -18.07 -0.15 3.80
N PRO A 67 -16.93 -0.79 3.50
CA PRO A 67 -16.59 -2.10 4.03
C PRO A 67 -16.41 -2.03 5.55
N LYS A 68 -17.23 -2.78 6.30
CA LYS A 68 -17.21 -2.77 7.77
C LYS A 68 -16.33 -3.90 8.28
N ASN A 69 -15.56 -3.67 9.34
CA ASN A 69 -14.84 -4.75 10.01
C ASN A 69 -15.83 -5.74 10.64
N MET A 70 -15.58 -7.05 10.46
CA MET A 70 -16.41 -8.11 11.02
C MET A 70 -16.36 -8.13 12.55
N ALA A 71 -15.18 -7.86 13.12
CA ALA A 71 -14.98 -7.71 14.55
C ALA A 71 -14.74 -6.23 14.88
N PRO A 72 -15.56 -5.61 15.75
CA PRO A 72 -15.38 -4.20 16.09
C PRO A 72 -14.11 -4.01 16.93
N SER A 73 -13.36 -2.94 16.62
CA SER A 73 -12.21 -2.54 17.43
C SER A 73 -12.60 -2.21 18.88
N GLY A 74 -11.64 -2.34 19.81
CA GLY A 74 -11.85 -2.00 21.22
C GLY A 74 -12.34 -0.56 21.41
N PHE A 75 -11.83 0.38 20.62
CA PHE A 75 -12.27 1.78 20.62
C PHE A 75 -13.73 1.93 20.12
N SER A 76 -14.09 1.25 19.03
CA SER A 76 -15.47 1.19 18.51
C SER A 76 -16.46 0.68 19.57
N MET A 77 -16.07 -0.35 20.34
CA MET A 77 -16.89 -0.84 21.46
C MET A 77 -17.08 0.19 22.57
N LYS A 78 -16.06 1.01 22.89
CA LYS A 78 -16.19 2.07 23.89
C LYS A 78 -17.10 3.20 23.40
N LEU A 79 -16.94 3.64 22.16
CA LEU A 79 -17.86 4.60 21.54
C LEU A 79 -19.30 4.08 21.60
N ARG A 80 -19.53 2.81 21.26
CA ARG A 80 -20.86 2.17 21.37
C ARG A 80 -21.39 2.18 22.81
N LYS A 81 -20.54 1.93 23.81
CA LYS A 81 -20.95 1.91 25.22
C LYS A 81 -21.43 3.29 25.71
N HIS A 82 -20.75 4.36 25.31
CA HIS A 82 -21.00 5.71 25.84
C HIS A 82 -21.98 6.54 24.97
N LEU A 83 -21.98 6.33 23.65
CA LEU A 83 -22.69 7.19 22.70
C LEU A 83 -23.97 6.57 22.14
N LYS A 84 -24.18 5.25 22.26
CA LYS A 84 -25.37 4.59 21.70
C LYS A 84 -26.64 5.17 22.33
N ASN A 85 -27.62 5.49 21.48
CA ASN A 85 -28.88 6.17 21.80
C ASN A 85 -28.74 7.60 22.36
N LYS A 86 -27.53 8.16 22.46
CA LYS A 86 -27.34 9.58 22.80
C LYS A 86 -27.72 10.45 21.61
N ARG A 87 -28.21 11.64 21.92
CA ARG A 87 -28.59 12.68 20.96
C ARG A 87 -27.37 13.58 20.71
N LEU A 88 -27.09 13.90 19.45
CA LEU A 88 -26.11 14.92 19.12
C LEU A 88 -26.70 16.29 19.49
N GLU A 89 -26.12 16.98 20.45
CA GLU A 89 -26.63 18.28 20.95
C GLU A 89 -25.88 19.45 20.33
N LYS A 90 -24.57 19.31 20.08
CA LYS A 90 -23.77 20.37 19.49
C LYS A 90 -22.64 19.80 18.63
N VAL A 91 -22.36 20.48 17.52
CA VAL A 91 -21.12 20.30 16.74
C VAL A 91 -20.44 21.66 16.69
N GLN A 92 -19.16 21.74 17.07
CA GLN A 92 -18.44 23.01 17.04
C GLN A 92 -16.97 22.80 16.68
N GLN A 93 -16.39 23.77 15.99
CA GLN A 93 -14.94 23.84 15.85
C GLN A 93 -14.34 24.41 17.13
N MET A 94 -13.26 23.81 17.62
CA MET A 94 -12.55 24.28 18.81
C MET A 94 -11.50 25.32 18.39
N GLY A 95 -11.72 26.59 18.75
CA GLY A 95 -10.86 27.69 18.35
C GLY A 95 -10.84 27.93 16.84
N SER A 96 -9.68 28.32 16.30
CA SER A 96 -9.42 28.37 14.85
C SER A 96 -8.65 27.15 14.32
N ASP A 97 -8.35 26.19 15.20
CA ASP A 97 -7.62 24.98 14.85
C ASP A 97 -8.49 23.94 14.16
N ARG A 98 -7.83 22.96 13.54
CA ARG A 98 -8.47 21.85 12.83
C ARG A 98 -8.92 20.76 13.80
N ILE A 99 -9.72 21.14 14.79
CA ILE A 99 -10.26 20.30 15.85
C ILE A 99 -11.77 20.50 15.90
N VAL A 100 -12.52 19.42 15.85
CA VAL A 100 -13.99 19.44 15.90
C VAL A 100 -14.48 18.69 17.12
N ASP A 101 -15.33 19.32 17.91
CA ASP A 101 -16.00 18.75 19.07
C ASP A 101 -17.45 18.39 18.73
N PHE A 102 -17.79 17.11 18.93
CA PHE A 102 -19.13 16.57 18.82
C PHE A 102 -19.66 16.25 20.21
N GLN A 103 -20.63 17.03 20.69
CA GLN A 103 -21.27 16.83 21.98
C GLN A 103 -22.51 15.93 21.86
N PHE A 104 -22.50 14.81 22.57
CA PHE A 104 -23.60 13.86 22.64
C PHE A 104 -24.20 13.83 24.04
N GLY A 105 -25.51 14.11 24.15
CA GLY A 105 -26.24 14.17 25.41
C GLY A 105 -26.09 15.50 26.15
N THR A 106 -26.80 15.62 27.27
CA THR A 106 -26.88 16.84 28.09
C THR A 106 -26.54 16.55 29.56
N GLY A 107 -26.09 17.58 30.27
CA GLY A 107 -25.75 17.51 31.71
C GLY A 107 -24.62 16.53 32.00
N ASP A 108 -24.70 15.85 33.15
CA ASP A 108 -23.68 14.92 33.66
C ASP A 108 -23.49 13.67 32.78
N ALA A 109 -24.42 13.42 31.86
CA ALA A 109 -24.36 12.32 30.91
C ALA A 109 -23.97 12.78 29.49
N ALA A 110 -23.40 13.98 29.37
CA ALA A 110 -22.78 14.49 28.15
C ALA A 110 -21.42 13.83 27.91
N TYR A 111 -21.19 13.44 26.67
CA TYR A 111 -19.92 12.90 26.20
C TYR A 111 -19.49 13.69 24.98
N HIS A 112 -18.21 13.99 24.90
CA HIS A 112 -17.64 14.74 23.79
C HIS A 112 -16.73 13.82 22.96
N VAL A 113 -16.90 13.86 21.65
CA VAL A 113 -15.99 13.21 20.70
C VAL A 113 -15.19 14.30 20.01
N ILE A 114 -13.92 14.39 20.36
CA ILE A 114 -12.99 15.36 19.80
C ILE A 114 -12.25 14.70 18.64
N LEU A 115 -12.40 15.30 17.46
CA LEU A 115 -11.77 14.87 16.23
C LEU A 115 -10.63 15.84 15.88
N GLU A 116 -9.40 15.33 15.87
CA GLU A 116 -8.22 16.06 15.45
C GLU A 116 -7.89 15.74 14.00
N LEU A 117 -7.88 16.77 13.14
CA LEU A 117 -7.68 16.65 11.69
C LEU A 117 -6.28 17.08 11.23
N TYR A 118 -5.35 17.33 12.15
CA TYR A 118 -3.97 17.72 11.84
C TYR A 118 -2.97 16.56 12.06
N ASP A 119 -1.78 16.71 11.47
CA ASP A 119 -0.67 15.73 11.48
C ASP A 119 -1.11 14.28 11.20
N ARG A 120 -1.03 13.37 12.19
CA ARG A 120 -1.43 11.97 12.03
C ARG A 120 -2.88 11.69 12.43
N GLY A 121 -3.59 12.70 12.95
CA GLY A 121 -4.96 12.64 13.43
C GLY A 121 -5.15 11.89 14.74
N ASN A 122 -6.22 12.25 15.45
CA ASN A 122 -6.65 11.55 16.66
C ASN A 122 -8.18 11.61 16.81
N VAL A 123 -8.71 10.64 17.54
CA VAL A 123 -10.12 10.66 17.99
C VAL A 123 -10.10 10.40 19.49
N ILE A 124 -10.73 11.31 20.23
CA ILE A 124 -10.70 11.31 21.68
C ILE A 124 -12.14 11.33 22.17
N LEU A 125 -12.47 10.41 23.06
CA LEU A 125 -13.74 10.38 23.77
C LEU A 125 -13.51 10.93 25.17
N THR A 126 -14.20 12.00 25.50
CA THR A 126 -14.14 12.65 26.82
C THR A 126 -15.53 12.67 27.48
N ASP A 127 -15.57 12.89 28.79
CA ASP A 127 -16.79 13.14 29.56
C ASP A 127 -17.23 14.61 29.49
N TYR A 128 -18.21 14.99 30.33
CA TYR A 128 -18.75 16.34 30.41
C TYR A 128 -17.74 17.37 30.95
N GLU A 129 -16.71 16.95 31.71
CA GLU A 129 -15.61 17.82 32.17
C GLU A 129 -14.42 17.86 31.22
N LEU A 130 -14.58 17.26 30.03
CA LEU A 130 -13.50 17.05 29.06
C LEU A 130 -12.35 16.17 29.59
N THR A 131 -12.63 15.29 30.55
CA THR A 131 -11.69 14.27 31.00
C THR A 131 -11.65 13.13 29.99
N THR A 132 -10.45 12.77 29.54
CA THR A 132 -10.24 11.75 28.52
C THR A 132 -10.62 10.37 29.03
N LEU A 133 -11.69 9.79 28.49
CA LEU A 133 -12.10 8.42 28.76
C LEU A 133 -11.32 7.44 27.90
N TYR A 134 -11.21 7.75 26.60
CA TYR A 134 -10.49 6.92 25.64
C TYR A 134 -9.85 7.79 24.58
N ILE A 135 -8.65 7.40 24.18
CA ILE A 135 -7.87 8.05 23.12
C ILE A 135 -7.46 7.00 22.10
N LEU A 136 -7.61 7.31 20.82
CA LEU A 136 -7.24 6.39 19.75
C LEU A 136 -5.72 6.17 19.71
N ARG A 137 -4.95 7.25 19.76
CA ARG A 137 -3.49 7.21 19.84
C ARG A 137 -3.00 8.02 21.04
N PRO A 138 -2.57 7.35 22.13
CA PRO A 138 -1.84 8.02 23.20
C PRO A 138 -0.53 8.57 22.65
N HIS A 139 -0.24 9.83 22.92
CA HIS A 139 1.06 10.43 22.60
C HIS A 139 1.43 11.47 23.64
N THR A 140 2.72 11.74 23.76
CA THR A 140 3.26 12.83 24.57
C THR A 140 3.79 13.89 23.62
N GLU A 141 3.32 15.12 23.77
CA GLU A 141 3.77 16.25 22.96
C GLU A 141 4.56 17.22 23.87
N GLY A 142 5.84 17.39 23.58
CA GLY A 142 6.77 18.14 24.43
C GLY A 142 7.03 17.49 25.80
N GLU A 143 7.47 18.29 26.77
CA GLU A 143 7.79 17.82 28.13
C GLU A 143 6.56 17.79 29.07
N ASN A 144 5.47 18.52 28.75
CA ASN A 144 4.37 18.78 29.69
C ASN A 144 2.97 18.31 29.28
N LEU A 145 2.72 17.94 28.01
CA LEU A 145 1.38 17.52 27.56
C LEU A 145 1.35 16.04 27.23
N ARG A 146 0.88 15.25 28.20
CA ARG A 146 0.53 13.86 27.99
C ARG A 146 -0.92 13.80 27.52
N PHE A 147 -1.14 13.05 26.46
CA PHE A 147 -2.48 12.67 26.04
C PHE A 147 -2.67 11.22 26.46
N ALA A 148 -3.02 11.04 27.73
CA ALA A 148 -3.29 9.74 28.32
C ALA A 148 -4.73 9.62 28.82
N MET A 149 -5.11 8.38 29.13
CA MET A 149 -6.41 8.09 29.71
C MET A 149 -6.54 8.77 31.09
N ARG A 150 -7.70 9.35 31.38
CA ARG A 150 -8.08 10.07 32.61
C ARG A 150 -7.42 11.44 32.82
N GLU A 151 -6.76 11.99 31.81
CA GLU A 151 -6.26 13.37 31.86
C GLU A 151 -7.28 14.33 31.22
N LYS A 152 -7.36 15.56 31.74
CA LYS A 152 -8.22 16.61 31.15
C LYS A 152 -7.67 17.02 29.80
N TYR A 153 -8.55 17.07 28.80
CA TYR A 153 -8.17 17.50 27.47
C TYR A 153 -7.83 19.01 27.48
N PRO A 154 -6.64 19.42 27.01
CA PRO A 154 -6.20 20.81 27.07
C PRO A 154 -6.90 21.64 26.00
N VAL A 155 -8.08 22.17 26.32
CA VAL A 155 -8.85 23.06 25.42
C VAL A 155 -8.05 24.32 25.06
N GLU A 156 -7.23 24.81 25.98
CA GLU A 156 -6.36 25.99 25.81
C GLU A 156 -5.31 25.83 24.71
N ARG A 157 -5.07 24.60 24.24
CA ARG A 157 -4.23 24.32 23.07
C ARG A 157 -4.83 24.88 21.78
N ALA A 158 -6.16 24.91 21.68
CA ALA A 158 -6.81 25.41 20.48
C ALA A 158 -6.50 26.90 20.33
N LYS A 159 -5.88 27.25 19.20
CA LYS A 159 -5.61 28.64 18.85
C LYS A 159 -6.90 29.44 19.02
N GLN A 160 -6.87 30.45 19.90
CA GLN A 160 -8.04 31.30 20.07
C GLN A 160 -8.31 32.02 18.75
N PRO A 161 -9.57 32.17 18.35
CA PRO A 161 -9.90 32.90 17.14
C PRO A 161 -9.25 34.26 17.20
N THR A 162 -8.43 34.57 16.20
CA THR A 162 -7.76 35.86 16.13
C THR A 162 -8.86 36.92 16.11
N LYS A 163 -8.86 37.84 17.10
CA LYS A 163 -9.73 39.03 17.04
C LYS A 163 -9.58 39.65 15.65
N GLU A 164 -10.69 40.14 15.09
CA GLU A 164 -10.71 40.82 13.79
C GLU A 164 -9.40 41.60 13.59
N LEU A 165 -8.64 41.26 12.54
CA LEU A 165 -7.37 41.94 12.29
C LEU A 165 -7.70 43.41 12.02
N GLU A 166 -7.55 44.24 13.04
CA GLU A 166 -7.65 45.68 12.90
C GLU A 166 -6.49 46.19 12.04
N LEU A 167 -6.70 47.31 11.36
CA LEU A 167 -5.76 47.90 10.40
C LEU A 167 -4.35 48.07 10.99
N GLU A 168 -4.27 48.42 12.27
CA GLU A 168 -3.02 48.59 13.01
C GLU A 168 -2.24 47.29 13.22
N ALA A 169 -2.94 46.16 13.39
CA ALA A 169 -2.31 44.86 13.54
C ALA A 169 -1.73 44.38 12.21
N LEU A 170 -2.42 44.64 11.09
CA LEU A 170 -1.94 44.29 9.74
C LEU A 170 -0.66 45.05 9.38
N VAL A 171 -0.61 46.35 9.67
CA VAL A 171 0.59 47.18 9.43
C VAL A 171 1.77 46.69 10.27
N LYS A 172 1.58 46.46 11.57
CA LYS A 172 2.62 45.90 12.47
C LYS A 172 3.14 44.54 12.00
N LEU A 173 2.28 43.70 11.42
CA LEU A 173 2.69 42.39 10.88
C LEU A 173 3.57 42.54 9.64
N LEU A 174 3.23 43.47 8.75
CA LEU A 174 4.01 43.77 7.55
C LEU A 174 5.36 44.43 7.89
N GLU A 175 5.38 45.30 8.90
CA GLU A 175 6.61 45.93 9.40
C GLU A 175 7.57 44.93 10.05
N ASN A 176 7.04 43.94 10.78
CA ASN A 176 7.84 42.89 11.44
C ASN A 176 8.30 41.77 10.50
N ALA A 177 7.78 41.72 9.27
CA ALA A 177 8.13 40.69 8.30
C ALA A 177 9.58 40.82 7.81
N ARG A 178 10.16 39.69 7.37
CA ARG A 178 11.53 39.65 6.84
C ARG A 178 11.56 40.07 5.38
N ASN A 179 12.68 40.62 4.97
CA ASN A 179 12.92 40.98 3.57
C ASN A 179 12.89 39.71 2.70
N GLY A 180 12.02 39.67 1.69
CA GLY A 180 11.86 38.48 0.84
C GLY A 180 10.69 37.56 1.21
N ASP A 181 9.94 37.83 2.30
CA ASP A 181 8.76 37.04 2.65
C ASP A 181 7.59 37.34 1.71
N TYR A 182 6.91 36.29 1.25
CA TYR A 182 5.69 36.41 0.46
C TYR A 182 4.51 36.80 1.35
N LEU A 183 3.60 37.64 0.87
CA LEU A 183 2.36 37.99 1.59
C LEU A 183 1.62 36.74 2.10
N ARG A 184 1.54 35.68 1.29
CA ARG A 184 0.88 34.42 1.69
C ARG A 184 1.48 33.83 2.98
N GLN A 185 2.80 33.87 3.15
CA GLN A 185 3.48 33.30 4.32
C GLN A 185 3.23 34.12 5.58
N ILE A 186 3.01 35.43 5.44
CA ILE A 186 2.72 36.35 6.54
C ILE A 186 1.25 36.25 6.96
N LEU A 187 0.35 36.14 5.99
CA LEU A 187 -1.08 36.06 6.24
C LEU A 187 -1.52 34.69 6.77
N THR A 188 -0.92 33.58 6.32
CA THR A 188 -1.30 32.22 6.75
C THR A 188 -1.33 31.99 8.27
N PRO A 189 -0.33 32.40 9.06
CA PRO A 189 -0.37 32.23 10.51
C PRO A 189 -1.31 33.20 11.23
N ASN A 190 -1.68 34.33 10.60
CA ASN A 190 -2.45 35.39 11.24
C ASN A 190 -3.94 35.38 10.84
N LEU A 191 -4.27 34.88 9.66
CA LEU A 191 -5.62 34.73 9.16
C LEU A 191 -6.05 33.27 9.27
N ASP A 192 -7.04 33.04 10.12
CA ASP A 192 -7.63 31.73 10.40
C ASP A 192 -8.55 31.21 9.26
N CYS A 193 -8.39 31.72 8.04
CA CYS A 193 -9.21 31.37 6.86
C CYS A 193 -8.63 30.20 6.03
N GLY A 194 -7.39 29.80 6.30
CA GLY A 194 -6.72 28.70 5.60
C GLY A 194 -6.14 29.10 4.24
N PRO A 195 -5.19 28.30 3.69
CA PRO A 195 -4.35 28.72 2.57
C PRO A 195 -5.11 28.93 1.26
N ALA A 196 -6.16 28.16 1.00
CA ALA A 196 -6.94 28.25 -0.23
C ALA A 196 -7.75 29.55 -0.32
N VAL A 197 -8.30 30.03 0.81
CA VAL A 197 -9.02 31.30 0.87
C VAL A 197 -8.05 32.47 0.70
N ILE A 198 -6.89 32.42 1.35
CA ILE A 198 -5.84 33.44 1.21
C ILE A 198 -5.40 33.56 -0.25
N GLU A 199 -5.13 32.43 -0.91
CA GLU A 199 -4.72 32.41 -2.31
C GLU A 199 -5.81 32.96 -3.24
N HIS A 200 -7.06 32.55 -3.03
CA HIS A 200 -8.20 33.07 -3.79
C HIS A 200 -8.34 34.59 -3.69
N VAL A 201 -8.20 35.11 -2.48
CA VAL A 201 -8.35 36.53 -2.16
C VAL A 201 -7.18 37.32 -2.75
N LEU A 202 -5.94 36.87 -2.59
CA LEU A 202 -4.78 37.52 -3.19
C LEU A 202 -4.87 37.51 -4.72
N LEU A 203 -5.29 36.41 -5.33
CA LEU A 203 -5.51 36.32 -6.79
C LEU A 203 -6.63 37.25 -7.26
N SER A 204 -7.73 37.35 -6.53
CA SER A 204 -8.87 38.21 -6.90
C SER A 204 -8.49 39.69 -6.95
N HIS A 205 -7.56 40.10 -6.09
CA HIS A 205 -7.09 41.48 -5.95
C HIS A 205 -5.78 41.75 -6.70
N GLY A 206 -5.24 40.78 -7.44
CA GLY A 206 -3.98 40.94 -8.20
C GLY A 206 -2.72 41.00 -7.33
N LEU A 207 -2.82 40.68 -6.05
CA LEU A 207 -1.72 40.68 -5.06
C LEU A 207 -0.93 39.36 -5.03
N ASP A 208 -1.09 38.51 -6.03
CA ASP A 208 -0.34 37.25 -6.13
C ASP A 208 1.17 37.53 -6.31
N ASN A 209 2.01 36.70 -5.70
CA ASN A 209 3.48 36.79 -5.73
C ASN A 209 4.11 38.13 -5.29
N HIS A 210 3.41 38.94 -4.48
CA HIS A 210 3.98 40.14 -3.89
C HIS A 210 4.89 39.80 -2.70
N VAL A 211 6.07 40.45 -2.68
CA VAL A 211 7.14 40.22 -1.72
C VAL A 211 7.47 41.52 -1.01
N ILE A 212 7.65 41.46 0.32
CA ILE A 212 8.06 42.64 1.09
C ILE A 212 9.54 42.91 0.83
N LYS A 213 9.84 44.10 0.28
CA LYS A 213 11.19 44.66 0.20
C LYS A 213 11.30 45.83 1.16
N LYS A 214 12.25 45.76 2.09
CA LYS A 214 12.62 46.93 2.92
C LYS A 214 13.70 47.70 2.16
N GLU A 215 13.47 48.99 1.90
CA GLU A 215 14.51 49.87 1.36
C GLU A 215 15.61 50.03 2.42
N THR A 216 16.71 49.30 2.27
CA THR A 216 17.98 49.69 2.90
C THR A 216 18.50 50.91 2.18
N THR A 217 18.31 52.08 2.79
CA THR A 217 19.17 53.24 2.55
C THR A 217 20.55 52.88 3.10
N GLU A 218 21.43 52.37 2.23
CA GLU A 218 22.88 52.54 2.36
C GLU A 218 23.55 52.24 1.02
N GLU A 219 24.25 53.24 0.52
CA GLU A 219 24.98 53.25 -0.74
C GLU A 219 26.26 52.38 -0.67
N THR A 220 26.45 51.57 -1.73
CA THR A 220 27.75 51.13 -2.35
C THR A 220 28.71 50.18 -1.61
N PRO A 221 29.68 49.53 -2.31
CA PRO A 221 29.90 49.37 -3.75
C PRO A 221 30.06 47.91 -4.24
N GLU A 222 30.17 47.79 -5.56
CA GLU A 222 30.56 46.63 -6.36
C GLU A 222 31.75 45.83 -5.78
N ALA A 223 31.67 44.50 -5.80
CA ALA A 223 32.83 43.62 -5.73
C ALA A 223 32.59 42.31 -6.51
N GLU A 224 33.11 42.34 -7.74
CA GLU A 224 33.94 41.32 -8.40
C GLU A 224 33.48 39.86 -8.59
N ASP A 225 33.80 39.43 -9.81
CA ASP A 225 33.55 38.16 -10.48
C ASP A 225 34.59 37.06 -10.09
N LYS A 226 34.17 35.80 -10.29
CA LYS A 226 34.94 34.52 -10.45
C LYS A 226 35.24 33.64 -9.21
N PRO A 227 35.48 32.31 -9.41
CA PRO A 227 34.86 31.35 -10.33
C PRO A 227 34.50 29.99 -9.65
N GLU A 228 33.84 29.13 -10.43
CA GLU A 228 33.42 27.74 -10.16
C GLU A 228 34.44 26.82 -9.44
N LYS A 229 33.92 25.90 -8.59
CA LYS A 229 34.38 24.50 -8.55
C LYS A 229 33.21 23.55 -8.31
N GLY A 230 33.24 22.44 -9.06
CA GLY A 230 32.10 21.58 -9.33
C GLY A 230 31.79 20.51 -8.29
N GLY A 231 30.56 20.01 -8.39
CA GLY A 231 30.04 18.87 -7.63
C GLY A 231 28.78 18.31 -8.29
N LYS A 232 28.94 17.43 -9.28
CA LYS A 232 27.84 16.75 -9.99
C LYS A 232 27.01 15.89 -9.02
N LYS A 233 25.73 16.23 -8.81
CA LYS A 233 24.67 15.24 -8.51
C LYS A 233 23.38 15.64 -9.22
N GLN A 234 23.00 14.80 -10.18
CA GLN A 234 21.79 14.90 -10.99
C GLN A 234 20.52 14.90 -10.11
N ARG A 235 19.70 15.94 -10.22
CA ARG A 235 18.29 15.93 -9.82
C ARG A 235 17.44 16.47 -10.97
N LYS A 236 16.40 15.69 -11.29
CA LYS A 236 15.49 15.81 -12.42
C LYS A 236 14.87 17.22 -12.53
N LYS A 237 14.89 17.78 -13.74
CA LYS A 237 14.14 19.00 -14.13
C LYS A 237 12.64 18.74 -13.93
N GLN A 238 12.06 19.35 -12.90
CA GLN A 238 10.66 19.79 -12.94
C GLN A 238 10.68 21.23 -13.47
N GLN A 239 9.93 21.47 -14.53
CA GLN A 239 9.71 22.80 -15.09
C GLN A 239 8.96 23.66 -14.06
N ASN A 240 9.70 24.43 -13.26
CA ASN A 240 9.16 25.58 -12.54
C ASN A 240 9.21 26.77 -13.51
N THR A 241 8.05 27.18 -14.01
CA THR A 241 7.84 28.50 -14.58
C THR A 241 8.19 29.53 -13.50
N LYS A 242 9.24 30.33 -13.71
CA LYS A 242 9.59 31.46 -12.82
C LYS A 242 8.48 32.51 -12.92
N LEU A 243 7.55 32.50 -11.96
CA LEU A 243 6.59 33.59 -11.76
C LEU A 243 7.35 34.86 -11.35
N GLU A 244 7.10 35.97 -12.02
CA GLU A 244 7.74 37.27 -11.74
C GLU A 244 7.38 37.76 -10.34
N GLN A 245 8.38 38.04 -9.51
CA GLN A 245 8.19 38.55 -8.16
C GLN A 245 7.95 40.07 -8.21
N LYS A 246 6.84 40.55 -7.64
CA LYS A 246 6.52 41.98 -7.57
C LYS A 246 6.81 42.53 -6.16
N PRO A 247 7.47 43.69 -6.01
CA PRO A 247 7.62 44.32 -4.71
C PRO A 247 6.26 44.82 -4.20
N PHE A 248 5.97 44.59 -2.92
CA PHE A 248 4.77 45.12 -2.26
C PHE A 248 4.97 46.58 -1.86
N ASP A 249 4.08 47.46 -2.31
CA ASP A 249 4.08 48.89 -1.97
C ASP A 249 3.12 49.17 -0.81
N MET A 250 3.64 49.65 0.32
CA MET A 250 2.83 49.95 1.51
C MET A 250 1.79 51.05 1.29
N VAL A 251 1.95 51.92 0.28
CA VAL A 251 1.03 53.04 0.05
C VAL A 251 -0.12 52.64 -0.86
N ASN A 252 0.18 51.92 -1.95
CA ASN A 252 -0.81 51.56 -2.98
C ASN A 252 -1.48 50.21 -2.72
N ASP A 253 -0.74 49.23 -2.19
CA ASP A 253 -1.23 47.85 -2.04
C ASP A 253 -1.89 47.58 -0.68
N LEU A 254 -1.65 48.43 0.32
CA LEU A 254 -2.23 48.27 1.66
C LEU A 254 -3.78 48.39 1.67
N PRO A 255 -4.43 49.37 1.00
CA PRO A 255 -5.89 49.42 0.92
C PRO A 255 -6.48 48.22 0.17
N ILE A 256 -5.78 47.75 -0.86
CA ILE A 256 -6.18 46.56 -1.64
C ILE A 256 -6.10 45.31 -0.77
N LEU A 257 -5.04 45.18 0.03
CA LEU A 257 -4.85 44.09 0.98
C LEU A 257 -5.93 44.09 2.07
N GLN A 258 -6.34 45.28 2.54
CA GLN A 258 -7.43 45.42 3.51
C GLN A 258 -8.75 44.93 2.95
N GLN A 259 -9.10 45.33 1.72
CA GLN A 259 -10.30 44.85 1.05
C GLN A 259 -10.24 43.32 0.86
N ALA A 260 -9.09 42.80 0.46
CA ALA A 260 -8.83 41.37 0.39
C ALA A 260 -9.11 40.65 1.73
N VAL A 261 -8.56 41.15 2.84
CA VAL A 261 -8.78 40.57 4.17
C VAL A 261 -10.26 40.59 4.56
N LYS A 262 -10.98 41.68 4.25
CA LYS A 262 -12.41 41.80 4.50
C LYS A 262 -13.21 40.79 3.69
N ASP A 263 -12.92 40.65 2.40
CA ASP A 263 -13.55 39.65 1.52
C ASP A 263 -13.30 38.22 2.03
N ALA A 264 -12.10 37.95 2.57
CA ALA A 264 -11.78 36.66 3.19
C ALA A 264 -12.67 36.37 4.43
N GLN A 265 -12.93 37.38 5.24
CA GLN A 265 -13.81 37.27 6.42
C GLN A 265 -15.27 37.11 6.01
N GLU A 266 -15.73 37.83 4.98
CA GLU A 266 -17.07 37.68 4.42
C GLU A 266 -17.30 36.25 3.89
N LEU A 267 -16.30 35.66 3.20
CA LEU A 267 -16.36 34.26 2.76
C LEU A 267 -16.46 33.28 3.94
N ILE A 268 -15.76 33.51 5.05
CA ILE A 268 -15.88 32.70 6.27
C ILE A 268 -17.29 32.84 6.88
N ALA A 269 -17.82 34.06 6.92
CA ALA A 269 -19.16 34.32 7.42
C ALA A 269 -20.22 33.62 6.55
N GLU A 270 -20.05 33.64 5.23
CA GLU A 270 -20.89 32.90 4.30
C GLU A 270 -20.78 31.37 4.52
N GLY A 271 -19.57 30.84 4.72
CA GLY A 271 -19.35 29.43 5.03
C GLY A 271 -20.07 28.98 6.32
N ASN A 272 -20.11 29.85 7.34
CA ASN A 272 -20.84 29.59 8.58
C ASN A 272 -22.37 29.55 8.41
N SER A 273 -22.91 30.07 7.30
CA SER A 273 -24.36 30.05 7.04
C SER A 273 -24.90 28.65 6.68
N GLY A 274 -24.03 27.67 6.42
CA GLY A 274 -24.39 26.27 6.15
C GLY A 274 -25.05 26.03 4.78
N LYS A 275 -24.94 27.01 3.86
CA LYS A 275 -25.42 26.95 2.47
C LYS A 275 -24.26 26.85 1.46
N SER A 276 -23.20 26.13 1.81
CA SER A 276 -22.10 25.87 0.89
C SER A 276 -22.49 24.85 -0.18
N LYS A 277 -22.07 25.12 -1.42
CA LYS A 277 -22.12 24.14 -2.52
C LYS A 277 -20.87 23.26 -2.48
N GLY A 278 -20.91 22.12 -3.15
CA GLY A 278 -19.73 21.26 -3.32
C GLY A 278 -19.14 21.38 -4.72
N TYR A 279 -17.82 21.49 -4.82
CA TYR A 279 -17.10 21.46 -6.10
C TYR A 279 -16.01 20.41 -6.07
N ILE A 280 -15.98 19.55 -7.10
CA ILE A 280 -14.87 18.63 -7.37
C ILE A 280 -14.14 19.08 -8.62
N ILE A 281 -12.84 19.34 -8.49
CA ILE A 281 -11.97 19.71 -9.59
C ILE A 281 -11.44 18.44 -10.26
N GLN A 282 -11.62 18.38 -11.58
CA GLN A 282 -11.30 17.25 -12.42
C GLN A 282 -10.23 17.62 -13.44
N VAL A 283 -9.38 16.66 -13.78
CA VAL A 283 -8.46 16.77 -14.90
C VAL A 283 -8.74 15.65 -15.88
N LYS A 284 -8.90 16.04 -17.14
CA LYS A 284 -8.98 15.15 -18.29
C LYS A 284 -7.67 14.41 -18.48
N GLU A 285 -7.73 13.08 -18.38
CA GLU A 285 -6.63 12.19 -18.74
C GLU A 285 -7.02 11.30 -19.91
N GLU A 286 -6.03 11.03 -20.76
CA GLU A 286 -6.18 10.18 -21.93
C GLU A 286 -5.79 8.75 -21.56
N LYS A 287 -6.70 7.80 -21.78
CA LYS A 287 -6.38 6.37 -21.65
C LYS A 287 -6.18 5.79 -23.06
N PRO A 288 -4.97 5.26 -23.36
CA PRO A 288 -4.77 4.54 -24.61
C PRO A 288 -5.52 3.21 -24.53
N THR A 289 -6.55 3.06 -25.37
CA THR A 289 -7.27 1.79 -25.53
C THR A 289 -6.54 0.92 -26.57
N GLU A 290 -6.61 -0.41 -26.44
CA GLU A 290 -5.93 -1.36 -27.34
C GLU A 290 -6.30 -1.20 -28.83
N ASN A 291 -7.42 -0.52 -29.15
CA ASN A 291 -7.90 -0.24 -30.51
C ASN A 291 -7.51 1.14 -31.08
N GLY A 292 -6.61 1.89 -30.43
CA GLY A 292 -6.16 3.20 -30.94
C GLY A 292 -7.19 4.33 -30.81
N THR A 293 -8.36 4.06 -30.22
CA THR A 293 -9.31 5.09 -29.78
C THR A 293 -8.86 5.65 -28.42
N VAL A 294 -8.63 6.96 -28.36
CA VAL A 294 -8.33 7.65 -27.11
C VAL A 294 -9.65 7.86 -26.36
N GLU A 295 -9.85 7.12 -25.27
CA GLU A 295 -10.94 7.41 -24.34
C GLU A 295 -10.45 8.45 -23.33
N PHE A 296 -11.25 9.49 -23.13
CA PHE A 296 -10.99 10.50 -22.11
C PHE A 296 -11.71 10.10 -20.83
N PHE A 297 -10.98 10.06 -19.72
CA PHE A 297 -11.61 9.92 -18.41
C PHE A 297 -11.23 11.12 -17.52
N PHE A 298 -12.16 11.50 -16.66
CA PHE A 298 -11.95 12.59 -15.70
C PHE A 298 -11.42 12.00 -14.40
N ARG A 299 -10.25 12.46 -13.96
CA ARG A 299 -9.70 12.11 -12.64
C ARG A 299 -9.98 13.24 -11.66
N ASN A 300 -10.64 12.91 -10.55
CA ASN A 300 -10.86 13.83 -9.43
C ASN A 300 -9.51 14.16 -8.76
N ILE A 301 -9.21 15.46 -8.56
CA ILE A 301 -7.96 15.90 -7.91
C ILE A 301 -8.21 16.59 -6.57
N GLU A 302 -9.14 17.53 -6.53
CA GLU A 302 -9.42 18.32 -5.32
C GLU A 302 -10.91 18.54 -5.14
N PHE A 303 -11.31 18.78 -3.90
CA PHE A 303 -12.67 19.14 -3.51
C PHE A 303 -12.64 20.42 -2.70
N HIS A 304 -13.60 21.32 -2.92
CA HIS A 304 -13.69 22.60 -2.24
C HIS A 304 -15.16 23.00 -1.99
N PRO A 305 -15.47 23.66 -0.86
CA PRO A 305 -16.82 24.17 -0.56
C PRO A 305 -17.16 25.46 -1.31
N TYR A 306 -16.17 26.05 -2.00
CA TYR A 306 -16.31 27.25 -2.80
C TYR A 306 -15.48 27.13 -4.07
N LEU A 307 -15.95 27.71 -5.17
CA LEU A 307 -15.20 27.75 -6.43
C LEU A 307 -14.17 28.88 -6.40
N PHE A 308 -12.98 28.57 -5.90
CA PHE A 308 -11.86 29.51 -5.90
C PHE A 308 -11.43 29.89 -7.33
N ILE A 309 -10.98 31.15 -7.50
CA ILE A 309 -10.54 31.68 -8.80
C ILE A 309 -9.43 30.85 -9.42
N GLN A 310 -8.50 30.32 -8.61
CA GLN A 310 -7.41 29.46 -9.04
C GLN A 310 -7.88 28.21 -9.81
N PHE A 311 -9.13 27.78 -9.61
CA PHE A 311 -9.70 26.60 -10.26
C PHE A 311 -10.75 26.94 -11.34
N LYS A 312 -10.95 28.22 -11.69
CA LYS A 312 -11.96 28.61 -12.71
C LYS A 312 -11.72 27.97 -14.08
N ASN A 313 -10.46 27.73 -14.44
CA ASN A 313 -10.06 27.20 -15.73
C ASN A 313 -10.05 25.66 -15.80
N PHE A 314 -10.29 24.97 -14.68
CA PHE A 314 -10.33 23.51 -14.64
C PHE A 314 -11.76 22.99 -14.85
N GLU A 315 -11.87 21.76 -15.34
CA GLU A 315 -13.14 21.04 -15.39
C GLU A 315 -13.63 20.75 -13.96
N LYS A 316 -14.94 20.87 -13.74
CA LYS A 316 -15.51 20.79 -12.40
C LYS A 316 -16.86 20.09 -12.40
N ALA A 317 -17.07 19.24 -11.40
CA ALA A 317 -18.38 18.72 -11.03
C ALA A 317 -18.95 19.55 -9.87
N THR A 318 -20.24 19.90 -9.96
CA THR A 318 -20.94 20.74 -8.97
C THR A 318 -22.00 19.92 -8.25
N PHE A 319 -22.06 20.07 -6.93
CA PHE A 319 -22.97 19.37 -6.03
C PHE A 319 -23.76 20.36 -5.18
N GLU A 320 -24.91 19.94 -4.68
CA GLU A 320 -25.80 20.80 -3.88
C GLU A 320 -25.21 21.12 -2.51
N SER A 321 -24.44 20.19 -1.93
CA SER A 321 -23.78 20.32 -0.63
C SER A 321 -22.30 20.00 -0.70
N PHE A 322 -21.51 20.56 0.22
CA PHE A 322 -20.09 20.24 0.31
C PHE A 322 -19.87 18.77 0.70
N MET A 323 -20.68 18.22 1.62
CA MET A 323 -20.53 16.82 2.03
C MET A 323 -20.77 15.82 0.91
N GLU A 324 -21.70 16.09 0.00
CA GLU A 324 -21.97 15.22 -1.14
C GLU A 324 -20.80 15.19 -2.12
N ALA A 325 -20.16 16.35 -2.37
CA ALA A 325 -18.92 16.40 -3.15
C ALA A 325 -17.78 15.61 -2.49
N VAL A 326 -17.67 15.67 -1.16
CA VAL A 326 -16.68 14.87 -0.41
C VAL A 326 -17.00 13.38 -0.51
N ASP A 327 -18.26 12.98 -0.36
CA ASP A 327 -18.68 11.57 -0.46
C ASP A 327 -18.35 10.99 -1.84
N GLU A 328 -18.70 11.70 -2.92
CA GLU A 328 -18.40 11.27 -4.29
C GLU A 328 -16.89 11.18 -4.55
N PHE A 329 -16.12 12.16 -4.08
CA PHE A 329 -14.65 12.16 -4.23
C PHE A 329 -13.99 10.94 -3.58
N TYR A 330 -14.40 10.60 -2.36
CA TYR A 330 -13.77 9.51 -1.62
C TYR A 330 -14.38 8.14 -1.89
N SER A 331 -15.65 8.06 -2.26
CA SER A 331 -16.29 6.80 -2.68
C SER A 331 -15.70 6.30 -4.00
N THR A 332 -15.44 7.19 -4.97
CA THR A 332 -14.74 6.84 -6.21
C THR A 332 -13.32 6.35 -5.94
N GLN A 333 -12.58 7.02 -5.04
CA GLN A 333 -11.23 6.61 -4.65
C GLN A 333 -11.21 5.26 -3.91
N GLU A 334 -12.13 5.04 -2.98
CA GLU A 334 -12.19 3.78 -2.24
C GLU A 334 -12.66 2.63 -3.12
N SER A 335 -13.60 2.86 -4.04
CA SER A 335 -14.05 1.84 -5.02
C SER A 335 -12.88 1.35 -5.88
N GLN A 336 -12.09 2.28 -6.44
CA GLN A 336 -10.88 1.93 -7.20
C GLN A 336 -9.87 1.12 -6.36
N LYS A 337 -9.72 1.47 -5.08
CA LYS A 337 -8.81 0.77 -4.17
C LYS A 337 -9.30 -0.63 -3.80
N ILE A 338 -10.61 -0.81 -3.63
CA ILE A 338 -11.25 -2.11 -3.41
C ILE A 338 -11.02 -2.99 -4.64
N ASP A 339 -11.30 -2.49 -5.83
CA ASP A 339 -11.11 -3.23 -7.09
C ASP A 339 -9.66 -3.67 -7.29
N MET A 340 -8.71 -2.76 -7.05
CA MET A 340 -7.28 -3.07 -7.12
C MET A 340 -6.86 -4.14 -6.11
N LYS A 341 -7.44 -4.14 -4.90
CA LYS A 341 -7.17 -5.15 -3.88
C LYS A 341 -7.75 -6.52 -4.27
N THR A 342 -8.97 -6.55 -4.80
CA THR A 342 -9.61 -7.77 -5.30
C THR A 342 -8.80 -8.37 -6.45
N LEU A 343 -8.40 -7.55 -7.43
CA LEU A 343 -7.56 -7.98 -8.54
C LEU A 343 -6.20 -8.53 -8.08
N GLN A 344 -5.60 -7.93 -7.05
CA GLN A 344 -4.35 -8.41 -6.48
C GLN A 344 -4.53 -9.78 -5.80
N GLN A 345 -5.61 -9.97 -5.04
CA GLN A 345 -5.93 -11.25 -4.40
C GLN A 345 -6.17 -12.35 -5.45
N GLU A 346 -6.89 -12.04 -6.53
CA GLU A 346 -7.11 -12.95 -7.64
C GLU A 346 -5.79 -13.33 -8.33
N ARG A 347 -4.92 -12.35 -8.61
CA ARG A 347 -3.59 -12.60 -9.18
C ARG A 347 -2.73 -13.49 -8.31
N GLU A 348 -2.75 -13.29 -7.00
CA GLU A 348 -2.00 -14.13 -6.05
C GLU A 348 -2.56 -15.56 -5.98
N ALA A 349 -3.88 -15.72 -5.99
CA ALA A 349 -4.52 -17.03 -6.05
C ALA A 349 -4.19 -17.76 -7.36
N LEU A 350 -4.26 -17.07 -8.50
CA LEU A 350 -3.87 -17.61 -9.81
C LEU A 350 -2.39 -17.98 -9.86
N LYS A 351 -1.50 -17.17 -9.27
CA LYS A 351 -0.07 -17.47 -9.19
C LYS A 351 0.21 -18.69 -8.32
N LYS A 352 -0.51 -18.86 -7.20
CA LYS A 352 -0.40 -20.08 -6.37
C LYS A 352 -0.86 -21.31 -7.16
N LEU A 353 -1.98 -21.20 -7.88
CA LEU A 353 -2.51 -22.27 -8.70
C LEU A 353 -1.57 -22.64 -9.86
N SER A 354 -0.97 -21.66 -10.55
CA SER A 354 -0.01 -21.92 -11.62
C SER A 354 1.28 -22.54 -11.09
N ASN A 355 1.77 -22.10 -9.92
CA ASN A 355 2.93 -22.71 -9.27
C ASN A 355 2.67 -24.17 -8.91
N VAL A 356 1.50 -24.49 -8.36
CA VAL A 356 1.09 -25.87 -8.06
C VAL A 356 1.02 -26.69 -9.34
N LYS A 357 0.37 -26.20 -10.40
CA LYS A 357 0.32 -26.89 -11.70
C LYS A 357 1.71 -27.16 -12.27
N ASN A 358 2.61 -26.18 -12.21
CA ASN A 358 3.98 -26.33 -12.71
C ASN A 358 4.79 -27.34 -11.88
N ASP A 359 4.61 -27.37 -10.56
CA ASP A 359 5.24 -28.35 -9.68
C ASP A 359 4.71 -29.78 -9.96
N HIS A 360 3.40 -29.94 -10.15
CA HIS A 360 2.83 -31.21 -10.60
C HIS A 360 3.37 -31.66 -11.96
N ALA A 361 3.45 -30.74 -12.94
CA ALA A 361 3.99 -31.03 -14.26
C ALA A 361 5.45 -31.50 -14.18
N LYS A 362 6.30 -30.80 -13.43
CA LYS A 362 7.71 -31.19 -13.21
C LYS A 362 7.83 -32.56 -12.56
N ARG A 363 7.04 -32.84 -11.52
CA ARG A 363 7.05 -34.16 -10.87
C ARG A 363 6.60 -35.29 -11.80
N LEU A 364 5.64 -35.03 -12.69
CA LEU A 364 5.21 -36.00 -13.70
C LEU A 364 6.30 -36.24 -14.75
N GLU A 365 7.02 -35.19 -15.14
CA GLU A 365 8.16 -35.28 -16.05
C GLU A 365 9.31 -36.10 -15.43
N GLU A 366 9.67 -35.82 -14.17
CA GLU A 366 10.67 -36.58 -13.42
C GLU A 366 10.28 -38.06 -13.28
N LEU A 367 9.03 -38.36 -12.93
CA LEU A 367 8.53 -39.74 -12.87
C LEU A 367 8.56 -40.44 -14.23
N THR A 368 8.43 -39.70 -15.33
CA THR A 368 8.54 -40.25 -16.69
C THR A 368 9.99 -40.58 -17.00
N LYS A 369 10.92 -39.67 -16.71
CA LYS A 369 12.37 -39.90 -16.84
C LYS A 369 12.83 -41.13 -16.05
N VAL A 370 12.37 -41.29 -14.80
CA VAL A 370 12.70 -42.48 -13.99
C VAL A 370 12.18 -43.77 -14.63
N GLN A 371 10.96 -43.77 -15.17
CA GLN A 371 10.40 -44.94 -15.86
C GLN A 371 11.20 -45.32 -17.11
N ASP A 372 11.67 -44.34 -17.87
CA ASP A 372 12.49 -44.58 -19.06
C ASP A 372 13.87 -45.13 -18.70
N VAL A 373 14.51 -44.58 -17.66
CA VAL A 373 15.80 -45.10 -17.16
C VAL A 373 15.66 -46.54 -16.64
N ASP A 374 14.64 -46.83 -15.82
CA ASP A 374 14.41 -48.18 -15.31
C ASP A 374 14.08 -49.18 -16.42
N ARG A 375 13.35 -48.73 -17.46
CA ARG A 375 13.09 -49.52 -18.66
C ARG A 375 14.39 -49.85 -19.39
N LYS A 376 15.20 -48.85 -19.73
CA LYS A 376 16.49 -49.04 -20.43
C LYS A 376 17.40 -49.99 -19.66
N LYS A 377 17.51 -49.83 -18.33
CA LYS A 377 18.30 -50.73 -17.47
C LYS A 377 17.81 -52.18 -17.54
N ALA A 378 16.50 -52.39 -17.49
CA ALA A 378 15.92 -53.74 -17.55
C ALA A 378 16.14 -54.40 -18.93
N GLU A 379 15.99 -53.62 -20.01
CA GLU A 379 16.25 -54.07 -21.38
C GLU A 379 17.72 -54.47 -21.56
N LEU A 380 18.66 -53.63 -21.10
CA LEU A 380 20.10 -53.92 -21.18
C LEU A 380 20.53 -55.16 -20.38
N ILE A 381 19.95 -55.40 -19.18
CA ILE A 381 20.21 -56.64 -18.43
C ILE A 381 19.66 -57.86 -19.19
N THR A 382 18.51 -57.71 -19.85
CA THR A 382 17.86 -58.79 -20.59
C THR A 382 18.65 -59.15 -21.86
N SER A 383 19.11 -58.15 -22.62
CA SER A 383 19.93 -58.37 -23.82
C SER A 383 21.29 -58.97 -23.49
N ASN A 384 21.88 -58.63 -22.34
CA ASN A 384 23.20 -59.10 -21.90
C ASN A 384 23.15 -60.21 -20.83
N GLN A 385 22.10 -61.02 -20.82
CA GLN A 385 21.82 -61.96 -19.72
C GLN A 385 23.00 -62.88 -19.38
N SER A 386 23.66 -63.45 -20.39
CA SER A 386 24.78 -64.38 -20.21
C SER A 386 25.99 -63.71 -19.55
N LEU A 387 26.31 -62.48 -19.95
CA LEU A 387 27.40 -61.69 -19.39
C LEU A 387 27.13 -61.33 -17.93
N VAL A 388 25.90 -60.89 -17.62
CA VAL A 388 25.51 -60.53 -16.25
C VAL A 388 25.53 -61.75 -15.32
N ASP A 389 24.99 -62.89 -15.74
CA ASP A 389 25.01 -64.12 -14.94
C ASP A 389 26.44 -64.64 -14.71
N ASN A 390 27.32 -64.52 -15.70
CA ASN A 390 28.74 -64.87 -15.54
C ASN A 390 29.46 -63.93 -14.57
N ALA A 391 29.20 -62.63 -14.64
CA ALA A 391 29.75 -61.64 -13.71
C ALA A 391 29.31 -61.91 -12.26
N ILE A 392 28.02 -62.21 -12.05
CA ILE A 392 27.48 -62.57 -10.72
C ILE A 392 28.19 -63.82 -10.19
N ARG A 393 28.29 -64.89 -11.01
CA ARG A 393 28.93 -66.15 -10.61
C ARG A 393 30.41 -65.97 -10.26
N ALA A 394 31.14 -65.18 -11.04
CA ALA A 394 32.55 -64.92 -10.81
C ALA A 394 32.80 -64.19 -9.48
N VAL A 395 31.97 -63.20 -9.15
CA VAL A 395 32.09 -62.48 -7.87
C VAL A 395 31.60 -63.36 -6.71
N GLN A 396 30.53 -64.12 -6.89
CA GLN A 396 30.05 -65.07 -5.87
C GLN A 396 31.07 -66.17 -5.55
N SER A 397 31.76 -66.71 -6.55
CA SER A 397 32.79 -67.74 -6.32
C SER A 397 34.00 -67.18 -5.57
N ALA A 398 34.38 -65.93 -5.84
CA ALA A 398 35.42 -65.22 -5.11
C ALA A 398 35.03 -65.00 -3.64
N ILE A 399 33.77 -64.62 -3.38
CA ILE A 399 33.23 -64.49 -2.02
C ILE A 399 33.16 -65.86 -1.32
N ALA A 400 32.72 -66.92 -2.02
CA ALA A 400 32.62 -68.27 -1.48
C ALA A 400 34.00 -68.87 -1.12
N SER A 401 35.04 -68.43 -1.82
CA SER A 401 36.44 -68.79 -1.55
C SER A 401 37.05 -68.03 -0.36
N GLN A 402 36.25 -67.25 0.37
CA GLN A 402 36.66 -66.45 1.54
C GLN A 402 37.75 -65.39 1.25
N LEU A 403 37.81 -64.89 0.01
CA LEU A 403 38.71 -63.78 -0.34
C LEU A 403 38.25 -62.48 0.34
N SER A 404 39.21 -61.66 0.78
CA SER A 404 38.90 -60.36 1.36
C SER A 404 38.46 -59.37 0.27
N TRP A 405 37.68 -58.34 0.62
CA TRP A 405 37.19 -57.37 -0.37
C TRP A 405 38.31 -56.66 -1.16
N PRO A 406 39.43 -56.24 -0.54
CA PRO A 406 40.59 -55.74 -1.28
C PRO A 406 41.15 -56.74 -2.30
N ASP A 407 41.23 -58.02 -1.94
CA ASP A 407 41.77 -59.06 -2.83
C ASP A 407 40.84 -59.30 -4.03
N ILE A 408 39.53 -59.24 -3.84
CA ILE A 408 38.54 -59.34 -4.93
C ILE A 408 38.68 -58.14 -5.88
N HIS A 409 38.97 -56.94 -5.36
CA HIS A 409 39.24 -55.77 -6.19
C HIS A 409 40.52 -55.92 -7.03
N GLU A 410 41.58 -56.50 -6.46
CA GLU A 410 42.82 -56.77 -7.19
C GLU A 410 42.61 -57.85 -8.26
N LEU A 411 41.89 -58.93 -7.93
CA LEU A 411 41.57 -60.02 -8.86
C LEU A 411 40.77 -59.52 -10.07
N VAL A 412 39.76 -58.67 -9.85
CA VAL A 412 38.99 -58.09 -10.96
C VAL A 412 39.86 -57.15 -11.80
N LYS A 413 40.76 -56.36 -11.21
CA LYS A 413 41.69 -55.50 -11.96
C LYS A 413 42.70 -56.30 -12.80
N GLU A 414 43.21 -57.40 -12.26
CA GLU A 414 44.11 -58.29 -12.99
C GLU A 414 43.39 -58.99 -14.15
N ALA A 415 42.15 -59.46 -13.92
CA ALA A 415 41.30 -60.03 -14.97
C ALA A 415 40.94 -59.00 -16.06
N GLN A 416 40.72 -57.74 -15.68
CA GLN A 416 40.55 -56.63 -16.62
C GLN A 416 41.80 -56.37 -17.46
N ALA A 417 43.00 -56.36 -16.83
CA ALA A 417 44.27 -56.18 -17.53
C ALA A 417 44.58 -57.33 -18.51
N ASN A 418 44.12 -58.54 -18.17
CA ASN A 418 44.23 -59.72 -19.03
C ASN A 418 43.17 -59.78 -20.15
N GLY A 419 42.28 -58.79 -20.24
CA GLY A 419 41.31 -58.66 -21.33
C GLY A 419 40.08 -59.56 -21.21
N ASP A 420 39.72 -60.01 -20.01
CA ASP A 420 38.47 -60.77 -19.81
C ASP A 420 37.25 -59.86 -20.06
N ALA A 421 36.36 -60.31 -20.96
CA ALA A 421 35.15 -59.61 -21.34
C ALA A 421 34.20 -59.40 -20.14
N VAL A 422 34.13 -60.37 -19.22
CA VAL A 422 33.28 -60.27 -18.03
C VAL A 422 33.86 -59.27 -17.05
N ALA A 423 35.15 -59.36 -16.75
CA ALA A 423 35.81 -58.43 -15.84
C ALA A 423 35.79 -56.98 -16.37
N SER A 424 35.96 -56.79 -17.68
CA SER A 424 35.92 -55.46 -18.33
C SER A 424 34.56 -54.78 -18.24
N SER A 425 33.48 -55.57 -18.12
CA SER A 425 32.13 -55.03 -17.90
C SER A 425 31.91 -54.52 -16.47
N ILE A 426 32.72 -54.94 -15.50
CA ILE A 426 32.56 -54.55 -14.09
C ILE A 426 33.19 -53.17 -13.87
N LYS A 427 32.36 -52.14 -13.66
CA LYS A 427 32.84 -50.78 -13.37
C LYS A 427 33.19 -50.59 -11.90
N GLN A 428 32.34 -51.08 -11.01
CA GLN A 428 32.50 -50.86 -9.57
C GLN A 428 31.91 -52.04 -8.79
N LEU A 429 32.66 -52.53 -7.81
CA LEU A 429 32.16 -53.49 -6.82
C LEU A 429 31.61 -52.72 -5.62
N LYS A 430 30.35 -52.96 -5.25
CA LYS A 430 29.68 -52.39 -4.07
C LYS A 430 29.34 -53.53 -3.10
N LEU A 431 30.38 -54.24 -2.65
CA LEU A 431 30.23 -55.47 -1.86
C LEU A 431 29.56 -55.21 -0.50
N GLU A 432 29.71 -54.01 0.06
CA GLU A 432 29.02 -53.57 1.29
C GLU A 432 27.49 -53.65 1.20
N THR A 433 26.93 -53.40 0.02
CA THR A 433 25.48 -53.49 -0.25
C THR A 433 25.11 -54.75 -1.02
N ASN A 434 26.04 -55.67 -1.25
CA ASN A 434 25.86 -56.87 -2.08
C ASN A 434 25.48 -56.58 -3.55
N HIS A 435 25.95 -55.46 -4.12
CA HIS A 435 25.69 -55.09 -5.52
C HIS A 435 26.99 -54.93 -6.31
N ILE A 436 26.90 -55.10 -7.64
CA ILE A 436 27.96 -54.75 -8.59
C ILE A 436 27.41 -53.81 -9.67
N SER A 437 28.20 -52.84 -10.08
CA SER A 437 27.86 -51.92 -11.17
C SER A 437 28.48 -52.43 -12.46
N LEU A 438 27.65 -52.83 -13.41
CA LEU A 438 28.07 -53.31 -14.73
C LEU A 438 27.87 -52.21 -15.78
N MET A 439 28.82 -52.09 -16.70
CA MET A 439 28.70 -51.33 -17.94
C MET A 439 28.10 -52.24 -18.99
N LEU A 440 26.87 -51.95 -19.39
CA LEU A 440 26.13 -52.71 -20.40
C LEU A 440 25.86 -51.81 -21.60
N SER A 441 26.14 -52.32 -22.79
CA SER A 441 25.74 -51.77 -24.09
C SER A 441 24.70 -52.71 -24.71
N ASP A 442 23.89 -52.23 -25.64
CA ASP A 442 22.95 -53.09 -26.36
C ASP A 442 23.72 -53.91 -27.41
N PRO A 443 23.77 -55.25 -27.32
CA PRO A 443 24.49 -56.11 -28.26
C PRO A 443 23.83 -56.18 -29.65
N TYR A 444 22.66 -55.58 -29.84
CA TYR A 444 21.93 -55.52 -31.11
C TYR A 444 21.90 -54.12 -31.73
N ASP A 445 22.52 -53.13 -31.10
CA ASP A 445 22.65 -51.75 -31.58
C ASP A 445 23.79 -51.65 -32.61
N ASN A 446 23.63 -52.41 -33.70
CA ASN A 446 24.39 -52.21 -34.93
C ASN A 446 23.51 -51.37 -35.86
N ASP A 447 23.42 -50.07 -35.62
CA ASP A 447 23.01 -49.14 -36.66
C ASP A 447 24.12 -49.15 -37.73
N GLU A 448 24.00 -50.02 -38.74
CA GLU A 448 24.91 -50.14 -39.90
C GLU A 448 25.00 -48.87 -40.77
N ASP A 449 24.39 -47.75 -40.36
CA ASP A 449 24.29 -46.49 -41.13
C ASP A 449 24.94 -45.26 -40.47
N ASP A 450 25.58 -45.36 -39.29
CA ASP A 450 26.22 -44.19 -38.65
C ASP A 450 27.53 -44.58 -37.92
N ASP A 451 28.63 -44.71 -38.69
CA ASP A 451 30.02 -45.04 -38.26
C ASP A 451 30.64 -44.04 -37.23
N LEU A 452 29.85 -43.17 -36.59
CA LEU A 452 30.29 -42.08 -35.73
C LEU A 452 29.65 -42.06 -34.32
N LYS A 453 28.83 -43.05 -33.95
CA LYS A 453 28.32 -43.16 -32.57
C LYS A 453 29.03 -44.26 -31.79
N ASP A 454 29.77 -43.85 -30.75
CA ASP A 454 30.18 -44.76 -29.69
C ASP A 454 28.93 -45.44 -29.08
N PRO A 455 28.96 -46.76 -28.81
CA PRO A 455 27.81 -47.47 -28.25
C PRO A 455 27.34 -46.83 -26.93
N GLU A 456 26.03 -46.64 -26.75
CA GLU A 456 25.47 -46.00 -25.55
C GLU A 456 25.66 -46.91 -24.31
N VAL A 457 26.82 -46.80 -23.65
CA VAL A 457 27.13 -47.58 -22.45
C VAL A 457 26.38 -47.02 -21.24
N THR A 458 25.52 -47.84 -20.64
CA THR A 458 24.81 -47.48 -19.40
C THR A 458 25.35 -48.28 -18.22
N VAL A 459 25.56 -47.60 -17.09
CA VAL A 459 25.94 -48.24 -15.83
C VAL A 459 24.69 -48.74 -15.11
N VAL A 460 24.62 -50.05 -14.88
CA VAL A 460 23.49 -50.73 -14.24
C VAL A 460 23.95 -51.44 -12.97
N ASP A 461 23.27 -51.19 -11.86
CA ASP A 461 23.54 -51.90 -10.61
C ASP A 461 22.80 -53.24 -10.61
N VAL A 462 23.50 -54.31 -10.27
CA VAL A 462 23.01 -55.70 -10.25
C VAL A 462 23.25 -56.27 -8.86
N ASP A 463 22.20 -56.84 -8.27
CA ASP A 463 22.25 -57.51 -6.97
C ASP A 463 22.87 -58.90 -7.13
N LEU A 464 23.93 -59.17 -6.38
CA LEU A 464 24.63 -60.44 -6.43
C LEU A 464 23.80 -61.60 -5.86
N ALA A 465 22.77 -61.36 -5.05
CA ALA A 465 21.91 -62.42 -4.53
C ALA A 465 20.88 -62.94 -5.55
N LEU A 466 20.71 -62.22 -6.68
CA LEU A 466 19.68 -62.47 -7.67
C LEU A 466 20.30 -62.88 -9.01
N SER A 467 19.59 -63.66 -9.81
CA SER A 467 20.00 -63.91 -11.21
C SER A 467 19.85 -62.66 -12.08
N ALA A 468 20.46 -62.65 -13.26
CA ALA A 468 20.28 -61.58 -14.24
C ALA A 468 18.80 -61.32 -14.54
N TRP A 469 18.00 -62.38 -14.74
CA TRP A 469 16.56 -62.27 -14.97
C TRP A 469 15.80 -61.66 -13.77
N ALA A 470 16.13 -62.06 -12.54
CA ALA A 470 15.51 -61.52 -11.34
C ALA A 470 15.87 -60.03 -11.13
N ASN A 471 17.09 -59.64 -11.46
CA ASN A 471 17.52 -58.23 -11.47
C ASN A 471 16.78 -57.41 -12.53
N ALA A 472 16.64 -57.90 -13.77
CA ALA A 472 15.85 -57.24 -14.81
C ALA A 472 14.37 -57.06 -14.38
N ARG A 473 13.78 -58.11 -13.79
CA ARG A 473 12.42 -58.07 -13.26
C ARG A 473 12.26 -57.02 -12.16
N ARG A 474 13.24 -56.84 -11.27
CA ARG A 474 13.24 -55.81 -10.24
C ARG A 474 13.14 -54.40 -10.84
N TYR A 475 13.90 -54.11 -11.90
CA TYR A 475 13.80 -52.83 -12.61
C TYR A 475 12.44 -52.66 -13.33
N TYR A 476 11.88 -53.72 -13.91
CA TYR A 476 10.52 -53.68 -14.46
C TYR A 476 9.42 -53.48 -13.38
N ASP A 477 9.63 -54.00 -12.17
CA ASP A 477 8.75 -53.77 -11.02
C ASP A 477 8.86 -52.32 -10.51
N MET A 478 10.08 -51.75 -10.47
CA MET A 478 10.31 -50.34 -10.14
C MET A 478 9.65 -49.40 -11.16
N LYS A 479 9.80 -49.68 -12.46
CA LYS A 479 9.07 -48.98 -13.54
C LYS A 479 7.55 -49.03 -13.32
N ARG A 480 7.00 -50.22 -13.00
CA ARG A 480 5.55 -50.38 -12.74
C ARG A 480 5.11 -49.57 -11.51
N SER A 481 5.90 -49.55 -10.45
CA SER A 481 5.63 -48.72 -9.26
C SER A 481 5.65 -47.22 -9.59
N ALA A 482 6.63 -46.76 -10.36
CA ALA A 482 6.71 -45.38 -10.84
C ALA A 482 5.53 -45.02 -11.75
N ALA A 483 5.11 -45.92 -12.64
CA ALA A 483 3.93 -45.76 -13.49
C ALA A 483 2.63 -45.66 -12.67
N GLN A 484 2.48 -46.47 -11.62
CA GLN A 484 1.36 -46.38 -10.69
C GLN A 484 1.36 -45.06 -9.91
N LYS A 485 2.54 -44.58 -9.47
CA LYS A 485 2.68 -43.25 -8.84
C LYS A 485 2.30 -42.12 -9.80
N LYS A 486 2.66 -42.24 -11.09
CA LYS A 486 2.27 -41.30 -12.14
C LYS A 486 0.75 -41.30 -12.38
N LYS A 487 0.08 -42.46 -12.41
CA LYS A 487 -1.38 -42.55 -12.58
C LYS A 487 -2.19 -41.96 -11.40
N LYS A 488 -1.60 -41.92 -10.21
CA LYS A 488 -2.24 -41.39 -8.99
C LYS A 488 -2.06 -39.87 -8.81
N LYS A 489 -1.12 -39.25 -9.54
CA LYS A 489 -0.82 -37.83 -9.49
C LYS A 489 -1.42 -37.11 -10.68
#